data_AF-A0A945RZD4-F1
#
_entry.id   AF-A0A945RZD4-F1
#
_cell.length_a   1.000
_cell.length_b   1.000
_cell.length_c   1.000
_cell.angle_alpha   90.00
_cell.angle_beta   90.00
_cell.angle_gamma   90.00
#
_symmetry.space_group_name_H-M   'P 1'
#
loop_
_entity.id
_entity.type
_entity.pdbx_description
1 polymer ?
#
loop_
_entity_poly.entity_id
_entity_poly.type
_entity_poly.pdbx_seq_one_letter_code
_entity_poly.pdbx_strand_id
1 'polypeptide(L)'
;MAFNFTEPQAQNTELWYTITGLLTLGELTRTIHDHPLVVSNASLNAAFHIAKMHRSMKDVVLEKGDDAIRQAVDVVSREEQVVFHELNTIRADILGTEGQLLERQTRRLFVDWRAIREEVVRLLTSGNRDQAVLMTKSIGADHVARLEGKTLELSLYARCKASVFLALAEKKQSNLFKSTVVLTLSGTLIAALIAFSATCRVIESERVLLDEKNKLQLALDEIKTLRGIIPICSHCRQIRDDEGIWKKVEEYIDAHSDAKLSHGICPECMEEHYPEFAATYREEEKGG
;
A
#
# COMPACT_ATOMS: atom_id res chain seq x y z
N MET A 1 -35.48 -8.34 -1.56
CA MET A 1 -35.31 -6.90 -1.24
C MET A 1 -34.33 -6.33 -2.25
N ALA A 2 -34.81 -5.52 -3.19
CA ALA A 2 -33.96 -4.84 -4.16
C ALA A 2 -33.55 -3.49 -3.55
N PHE A 3 -32.27 -3.29 -3.25
CA PHE A 3 -31.75 -2.02 -2.79
C PHE A 3 -31.14 -1.27 -3.98
N ASN A 4 -31.81 -0.18 -4.38
CA ASN A 4 -31.30 0.80 -5.35
C ASN A 4 -30.15 1.59 -4.71
N PHE A 5 -28.94 1.46 -5.26
CA PHE A 5 -27.84 2.39 -4.98
C PHE A 5 -27.90 3.54 -5.98
N THR A 6 -28.13 4.76 -5.47
CA THR A 6 -27.91 6.01 -6.21
C THR A 6 -26.42 6.17 -6.50
N GLU A 7 -26.06 6.37 -7.77
CA GLU A 7 -24.70 6.63 -8.24
C GLU A 7 -24.10 7.90 -7.61
N PRO A 8 -22.89 7.86 -7.00
CA PRO A 8 -22.18 9.06 -6.60
C PRO A 8 -21.41 9.68 -7.76
N GLN A 9 -21.46 11.01 -7.84
CA GLN A 9 -20.86 11.85 -8.87
C GLN A 9 -19.33 11.68 -9.03
N ALA A 10 -18.90 11.78 -10.28
CA ALA A 10 -17.60 11.41 -10.83
C ALA A 10 -16.45 12.38 -10.46
N GLN A 11 -15.96 12.33 -9.22
CA GLN A 11 -14.70 13.01 -8.85
C GLN A 11 -13.78 12.23 -7.89
N ASN A 12 -14.09 10.96 -7.57
CA ASN A 12 -13.30 10.12 -6.65
C ASN A 12 -13.31 8.62 -7.04
N THR A 13 -13.20 8.32 -8.33
CA THR A 13 -13.30 6.94 -8.83
C THR A 13 -12.22 6.01 -8.26
N GLU A 14 -10.99 6.47 -8.09
CA GLU A 14 -9.86 5.60 -7.71
C GLU A 14 -9.87 5.17 -6.23
N LEU A 15 -10.20 6.09 -5.31
CA LEU A 15 -10.41 5.75 -3.89
C LEU A 15 -11.64 4.85 -3.71
N TRP A 16 -12.68 5.08 -4.51
CA TRP A 16 -13.87 4.26 -4.54
C TRP A 16 -13.56 2.83 -5.00
N TYR A 17 -12.73 2.63 -6.02
CA TYR A 17 -12.34 1.30 -6.51
C TYR A 17 -11.58 0.48 -5.46
N THR A 18 -10.67 1.10 -4.72
CA THR A 18 -9.86 0.42 -3.68
C THR A 18 -10.71 0.07 -2.46
N ILE A 19 -11.54 1.00 -1.96
CA ILE A 19 -12.45 0.75 -0.84
C ILE A 19 -13.47 -0.33 -1.20
N THR A 20 -14.12 -0.22 -2.37
CA THR A 20 -15.07 -1.22 -2.86
C THR A 20 -14.40 -2.58 -2.99
N GLY A 21 -13.16 -2.62 -3.49
CA GLY A 21 -12.37 -3.85 -3.58
C GLY A 21 -12.12 -4.54 -2.24
N LEU A 22 -11.79 -3.76 -1.21
CA LEU A 22 -11.56 -4.27 0.14
C LEU A 22 -12.86 -4.78 0.78
N LEU A 23 -13.97 -4.06 0.58
CA LEU A 23 -15.29 -4.50 1.02
C LEU A 23 -15.71 -5.82 0.34
N THR A 24 -15.50 -5.94 -0.97
CA THR A 24 -15.77 -7.19 -1.72
C THR A 24 -14.93 -8.35 -1.18
N LEU A 25 -13.65 -8.11 -0.86
CA LEU A 25 -12.79 -9.15 -0.29
C LEU A 25 -13.31 -9.61 1.08
N GLY A 26 -13.70 -8.66 1.94
CA GLY A 26 -14.31 -8.97 3.24
C GLY A 26 -15.61 -9.77 3.12
N GLU A 27 -16.45 -9.44 2.14
CA GLU A 27 -17.69 -10.18 1.85
C GLU A 27 -17.41 -11.61 1.38
N LEU A 28 -16.42 -11.81 0.50
CA LEU A 28 -16.00 -13.14 0.05
C LEU A 28 -15.44 -13.97 1.20
N THR A 29 -14.60 -13.39 2.05
CA THR A 29 -14.06 -14.07 3.23
C THR A 29 -15.17 -14.49 4.20
N ARG A 30 -16.13 -13.60 4.47
CA ARG A 30 -17.29 -13.92 5.32
C ARG A 30 -18.13 -15.03 4.70
N THR A 31 -18.40 -14.96 3.40
CA THR A 31 -19.16 -15.97 2.65
C THR A 31 -18.51 -17.35 2.75
N ILE A 32 -17.18 -17.44 2.65
CA ILE A 32 -16.46 -18.72 2.81
C ILE A 32 -16.65 -19.29 4.22
N HIS A 33 -16.49 -18.43 5.24
CA HIS A 33 -16.59 -18.83 6.63
C HIS A 33 -18.00 -19.28 7.01
N ASP A 34 -19.02 -18.51 6.65
CA ASP A 34 -20.39 -18.69 7.14
C ASP A 34 -21.17 -19.75 6.34
N HIS A 35 -20.71 -20.13 5.16
CA HIS A 35 -21.45 -21.04 4.27
C HIS A 35 -20.65 -22.32 3.92
N PRO A 36 -19.78 -22.37 2.87
CA PRO A 36 -19.15 -23.61 2.48
C PRO A 36 -18.33 -24.33 3.58
N LEU A 37 -17.64 -23.59 4.46
CA LEU A 37 -16.85 -24.23 5.51
C LEU A 37 -17.72 -24.82 6.62
N VAL A 38 -18.78 -24.10 7.04
CA VAL A 38 -19.77 -24.64 7.98
C VAL A 38 -20.38 -25.92 7.43
N VAL A 39 -20.83 -25.90 6.18
CA VAL A 39 -21.45 -27.06 5.52
C VAL A 39 -20.46 -28.23 5.40
N SER A 40 -19.19 -27.97 5.07
CA SER A 40 -18.17 -29.02 4.97
C SER A 40 -17.92 -29.70 6.31
N ASN A 41 -17.79 -28.91 7.38
CA ASN A 41 -17.58 -29.42 8.74
C ASN A 41 -18.80 -30.18 9.25
N ALA A 42 -20.00 -29.61 9.10
CA ALA A 42 -21.25 -30.26 9.47
C ALA A 42 -21.44 -31.60 8.75
N SER A 43 -21.05 -31.68 7.48
CA SER A 43 -21.12 -32.93 6.70
C SER A 43 -20.17 -34.00 7.24
N LEU A 44 -18.96 -33.62 7.67
CA LEU A 44 -18.00 -34.55 8.28
C LEU A 44 -18.45 -35.00 9.68
N ASN A 45 -18.99 -34.08 10.49
CA ASN A 45 -19.56 -34.41 11.79
C ASN A 45 -20.75 -35.38 11.64
N ALA A 46 -21.67 -35.11 10.70
CA ALA A 46 -22.78 -36.01 10.40
C ALA A 46 -22.27 -37.42 10.04
N ALA A 47 -21.28 -37.51 9.14
CA ALA A 47 -20.66 -38.79 8.76
C ALA A 47 -20.06 -39.53 9.97
N PHE A 48 -19.34 -38.82 10.85
CA PHE A 48 -18.78 -39.39 12.08
C PHE A 48 -19.87 -39.97 13.01
N HIS A 49 -20.93 -39.21 13.24
CA HIS A 49 -22.03 -39.64 14.11
C HIS A 49 -22.84 -40.80 13.50
N ILE A 50 -23.03 -40.81 12.18
CA ILE A 50 -23.62 -41.96 11.44
C ILE A 50 -22.77 -43.22 11.62
N ALA A 51 -21.44 -43.11 11.44
CA ALA A 51 -20.53 -44.24 11.65
C ALA A 51 -20.58 -44.77 13.09
N LYS A 52 -20.66 -43.87 14.08
CA LYS A 52 -20.81 -44.21 15.50
C LYS A 52 -22.13 -44.92 15.80
N MET A 53 -23.24 -44.44 15.24
CA MET A 53 -24.54 -45.12 15.30
C MET A 53 -24.45 -46.53 14.72
N HIS A 54 -23.86 -46.66 13.53
CA HIS A 54 -23.74 -47.95 12.85
C HIS A 54 -22.85 -48.93 13.64
N ARG A 55 -21.76 -48.45 14.21
CA ARG A 55 -20.92 -49.24 15.13
C ARG A 55 -21.72 -49.73 16.33
N SER A 56 -22.47 -48.86 17.01
CA SER A 56 -23.29 -49.26 18.16
C SER A 56 -24.32 -50.32 17.80
N MET A 57 -24.93 -50.22 16.61
CA MET A 57 -25.86 -51.24 16.08
C MET A 57 -25.16 -52.57 15.75
N LYS A 58 -23.87 -52.55 15.38
CA LYS A 58 -23.08 -53.77 15.14
C LYS A 58 -22.59 -54.42 16.43
N ASP A 59 -22.33 -53.64 17.46
CA ASP A 59 -21.85 -54.14 18.75
C ASP A 59 -23.02 -54.81 19.52
N VAL A 60 -24.20 -54.19 19.54
CA VAL A 60 -25.37 -54.70 20.28
C VAL A 60 -25.86 -56.07 19.80
N VAL A 61 -25.72 -56.39 18.51
CA VAL A 61 -26.13 -57.71 17.99
C VAL A 61 -25.27 -58.86 18.54
N LEU A 62 -24.07 -58.56 19.04
CA LEU A 62 -23.14 -59.53 19.64
C LEU A 62 -23.30 -59.65 21.18
N GLU A 63 -23.84 -58.63 21.84
CA GLU A 63 -23.98 -58.57 23.30
C GLU A 63 -25.26 -59.24 23.79
N LYS A 64 -25.20 -59.97 24.92
CA LYS A 64 -26.36 -60.65 25.51
C LYS A 64 -27.06 -59.77 26.55
N GLY A 65 -28.40 -59.81 26.59
CA GLY A 65 -29.23 -59.15 27.61
C GLY A 65 -29.94 -57.88 27.13
N ASP A 66 -31.08 -57.59 27.74
CA ASP A 66 -31.96 -56.47 27.33
C ASP A 66 -31.43 -55.10 27.74
N ASP A 67 -30.56 -55.04 28.75
CA ASP A 67 -29.89 -53.80 29.17
C ASP A 67 -28.92 -53.29 28.09
N ALA A 68 -28.17 -54.20 27.45
CA ALA A 68 -27.30 -53.87 26.33
C ALA A 68 -28.07 -53.29 25.14
N ILE A 69 -29.25 -53.87 24.84
CA ILE A 69 -30.14 -53.37 23.78
C ILE A 69 -30.61 -51.96 24.09
N ARG A 70 -31.08 -51.71 25.32
CA ARG A 70 -31.51 -50.37 25.75
C ARG A 70 -30.39 -49.35 25.67
N GLN A 71 -29.20 -49.69 26.15
CA GLN A 71 -28.04 -48.80 26.10
C GLN A 71 -27.65 -48.44 24.66
N ALA A 72 -27.67 -49.41 23.74
CA ALA A 72 -27.37 -49.16 22.33
C ALA A 72 -28.44 -48.26 21.69
N VAL A 73 -29.73 -48.51 21.95
CA VAL A 73 -30.83 -47.66 21.46
C VAL A 73 -30.70 -46.23 21.99
N ASP A 74 -30.34 -46.05 23.25
CA ASP A 74 -30.12 -44.74 23.86
C ASP A 74 -28.94 -44.01 23.23
N VAL A 75 -27.82 -44.69 22.99
CA VAL A 75 -26.66 -44.14 22.27
C VAL A 75 -27.10 -43.70 20.88
N VAL A 76 -27.71 -44.59 20.10
CA VAL A 76 -28.15 -44.31 18.73
C VAL A 76 -29.13 -43.14 18.68
N SER A 77 -30.04 -43.03 19.65
CA SER A 77 -31.01 -41.93 19.72
C SER A 77 -30.34 -40.57 20.00
N ARG A 78 -29.33 -40.54 20.87
CA ARG A 78 -28.55 -39.32 21.13
C ARG A 78 -27.75 -38.89 19.91
N GLU A 79 -27.04 -39.83 19.28
CA GLU A 79 -26.26 -39.53 18.07
C GLU A 79 -27.17 -39.12 16.90
N GLU A 80 -28.38 -39.70 16.78
CA GLU A 80 -29.38 -39.32 15.77
C GLU A 80 -29.76 -37.83 15.88
N GLN A 81 -29.96 -37.32 17.10
CA GLN A 81 -30.26 -35.91 17.32
C GLN A 81 -29.13 -35.00 16.84
N VAL A 82 -27.88 -35.40 17.06
CA VAL A 82 -26.71 -34.66 16.59
C VAL A 82 -26.66 -34.67 15.05
N VAL A 83 -26.89 -35.81 14.41
CA VAL A 83 -26.94 -35.88 12.94
C VAL A 83 -28.04 -34.98 12.38
N PHE A 84 -29.23 -34.93 12.97
CA PHE A 84 -30.28 -34.01 12.53
C PHE A 84 -29.89 -32.55 12.71
N HIS A 85 -29.21 -32.20 13.80
CA HIS A 85 -28.67 -30.87 14.00
C HIS A 85 -27.71 -30.48 12.86
N GLU A 86 -26.73 -31.33 12.55
CA GLU A 86 -25.77 -31.09 11.46
C GLU A 86 -26.45 -31.01 10.09
N LEU A 87 -27.41 -31.88 9.81
CA LEU A 87 -28.20 -31.81 8.58
C LEU A 87 -29.00 -30.50 8.48
N ASN A 88 -29.50 -29.96 9.59
CA ASN A 88 -30.20 -28.67 9.59
C ASN A 88 -29.26 -27.50 9.31
N THR A 89 -28.05 -27.53 9.87
CA THR A 89 -26.99 -26.57 9.53
C THR A 89 -26.66 -26.64 8.05
N ILE A 90 -26.44 -27.84 7.50
CA ILE A 90 -26.20 -28.04 6.06
C ILE A 90 -27.34 -27.44 5.24
N ARG A 91 -28.60 -27.69 5.61
CA ARG A 91 -29.76 -27.17 4.89
C ARG A 91 -29.84 -25.64 4.90
N ALA A 92 -29.44 -25.00 6.00
CA ALA A 92 -29.47 -23.54 6.12
C ALA A 92 -28.40 -22.87 5.25
N ASP A 93 -27.20 -23.46 5.21
CA ASP A 93 -26.01 -22.78 4.68
C ASP A 93 -25.52 -23.32 3.34
N ILE A 94 -26.12 -24.40 2.81
CA ILE A 94 -25.73 -24.96 1.53
C ILE A 94 -26.12 -24.06 0.35
N LEU A 95 -25.14 -23.75 -0.49
CA LEU A 95 -25.30 -22.86 -1.64
C LEU A 95 -25.59 -23.64 -2.92
N GLY A 96 -26.51 -23.13 -3.74
CA GLY A 96 -26.78 -23.66 -5.08
C GLY A 96 -27.77 -24.82 -5.13
N THR A 97 -28.40 -25.01 -6.29
CA THR A 97 -29.46 -26.01 -6.51
C THR A 97 -28.96 -27.44 -6.42
N GLU A 98 -27.74 -27.70 -6.90
CA GLU A 98 -27.08 -29.01 -6.81
C GLU A 98 -26.81 -29.39 -5.34
N GLY A 99 -26.26 -28.46 -4.55
CA GLY A 99 -26.06 -28.68 -3.11
C GLY A 99 -27.37 -28.95 -2.37
N GLN A 100 -28.43 -28.18 -2.66
CA GLN A 100 -29.76 -28.41 -2.10
C GLN A 100 -30.38 -29.76 -2.52
N LEU A 101 -30.03 -30.29 -3.69
CA LEU A 101 -30.46 -31.62 -4.11
C LEU A 101 -29.69 -32.70 -3.32
N LEU A 102 -28.38 -32.55 -3.18
CA LEU A 102 -27.55 -33.45 -2.38
C LEU A 102 -28.02 -33.50 -0.93
N GLU A 103 -28.33 -32.36 -0.31
CA GLU A 103 -28.85 -32.29 1.06
C GLU A 103 -30.14 -33.10 1.21
N ARG A 104 -31.10 -32.89 0.30
CA ARG A 104 -32.39 -33.60 0.32
C ARG A 104 -32.22 -35.10 0.15
N GLN A 105 -31.33 -35.52 -0.75
CA GLN A 105 -31.02 -36.94 -0.97
C GLN A 105 -30.38 -37.57 0.27
N THR A 106 -29.37 -36.92 0.86
CA THR A 106 -28.69 -37.39 2.07
C THR A 106 -29.64 -37.47 3.25
N ARG A 107 -30.45 -36.43 3.49
CA ARG A 107 -31.44 -36.42 4.57
C ARG A 107 -32.44 -37.55 4.41
N ARG A 108 -32.93 -37.78 3.19
CA ARG A 108 -33.87 -38.87 2.91
C ARG A 108 -33.23 -40.23 3.22
N LEU A 109 -32.01 -40.48 2.76
CA LEU A 109 -31.28 -41.72 3.08
C LEU A 109 -31.13 -41.92 4.59
N PHE A 110 -30.83 -40.84 5.34
CA PHE A 110 -30.72 -40.93 6.79
C PHE A 110 -32.07 -41.28 7.46
N VAL A 111 -33.17 -40.65 7.04
CA VAL A 111 -34.51 -40.95 7.55
C VAL A 111 -34.92 -42.38 7.23
N ASP A 112 -34.69 -42.83 5.99
CA ASP A 112 -35.03 -44.18 5.54
C ASP A 112 -34.26 -45.27 6.34
N TRP A 113 -33.09 -44.95 6.88
CA TRP A 113 -32.32 -45.87 7.72
C TRP A 113 -33.01 -46.21 9.05
N ARG A 114 -33.93 -45.36 9.54
CA ARG A 114 -34.65 -45.59 10.79
C ARG A 114 -35.42 -46.91 10.77
N ALA A 115 -36.13 -47.19 9.69
CA ALA A 115 -36.92 -48.43 9.56
C ALA A 115 -36.04 -49.69 9.67
N ILE A 116 -34.83 -49.66 9.10
CA ILE A 116 -33.87 -50.77 9.21
C ILE A 116 -33.42 -50.95 10.66
N ARG A 117 -33.11 -49.87 11.37
CA ARG A 117 -32.67 -49.94 12.78
C ARG A 117 -33.78 -50.42 13.71
N GLU A 118 -35.00 -49.93 13.54
CA GLU A 118 -36.17 -50.36 14.31
C GLU A 118 -36.45 -51.84 14.13
N GLU A 119 -36.33 -52.35 12.91
CA GLU A 119 -36.49 -53.77 12.63
C GLU A 119 -35.38 -54.63 13.27
N VAL A 120 -34.12 -54.15 13.25
CA VAL A 120 -33.02 -54.84 13.96
C VAL A 120 -33.29 -54.89 15.46
N VAL A 121 -33.75 -53.79 16.08
CA VAL A 121 -34.11 -53.75 17.51
C VAL A 121 -35.26 -54.73 17.80
N ARG A 122 -36.29 -54.75 16.95
CA ARG A 122 -37.42 -55.67 17.06
C ARG A 122 -36.96 -57.14 17.02
N LEU A 123 -36.08 -57.49 16.07
CA LEU A 123 -35.52 -58.83 15.96
C LEU A 123 -34.74 -59.23 17.22
N LEU A 124 -33.91 -58.32 17.76
CA LEU A 124 -33.17 -58.54 19.00
C LEU A 124 -34.10 -58.77 20.20
N THR A 125 -35.15 -57.96 20.35
CA THR A 125 -36.14 -58.14 21.44
C THR A 125 -36.97 -59.41 21.30
N SER A 126 -37.17 -59.91 20.08
CA SER A 126 -37.88 -61.17 19.82
C SER A 126 -37.01 -62.43 19.95
N GLY A 127 -35.72 -62.27 20.28
CA GLY A 127 -34.76 -63.37 20.39
C GLY A 127 -34.17 -63.86 19.06
N ASN A 128 -34.59 -63.30 17.91
CA ASN A 128 -34.12 -63.67 16.56
C ASN A 128 -32.77 -63.01 16.20
N ARG A 129 -31.73 -63.34 16.97
CA ARG A 129 -30.40 -62.70 16.85
C ARG A 129 -29.69 -62.97 15.54
N ASP A 130 -29.75 -64.19 15.01
CA ASP A 130 -29.04 -64.52 13.76
C ASP A 130 -29.56 -63.70 12.59
N GLN A 131 -30.88 -63.46 12.53
CA GLN A 131 -31.51 -62.59 11.54
C GLN A 131 -31.10 -61.12 11.75
N ALA A 132 -31.04 -60.64 13.00
CA ALA A 132 -30.57 -59.28 13.31
C ALA A 132 -29.11 -59.06 12.88
N VAL A 133 -28.23 -60.05 13.09
CA VAL A 133 -26.83 -60.03 12.64
C VAL A 133 -26.74 -59.98 11.12
N LEU A 134 -27.50 -60.83 10.43
CA LEU A 134 -27.51 -60.86 8.96
C LEU A 134 -27.97 -59.52 8.39
N MET A 135 -29.08 -58.98 8.90
CA MET A 135 -29.65 -57.71 8.45
C MET A 135 -28.70 -56.53 8.69
N THR A 136 -28.02 -56.50 9.83
CA THR A 136 -27.03 -55.45 10.15
C THR A 136 -25.80 -55.53 9.25
N LYS A 137 -25.29 -56.75 8.97
CA LYS A 137 -24.07 -56.94 8.15
C LYS A 137 -24.29 -56.77 6.64
N SER A 138 -25.51 -56.92 6.16
CA SER A 138 -25.85 -56.80 4.73
C SER A 138 -26.60 -55.50 4.46
N ILE A 139 -27.92 -55.51 4.65
CA ILE A 139 -28.83 -54.39 4.32
C ILE A 139 -28.43 -53.12 5.08
N GLY A 140 -28.19 -53.23 6.39
CA GLY A 140 -27.78 -52.10 7.21
C GLY A 140 -26.43 -51.52 6.79
N ALA A 141 -25.43 -52.37 6.57
CA ALA A 141 -24.09 -51.95 6.16
C ALA A 141 -24.07 -51.29 4.78
N ASP A 142 -24.80 -51.84 3.79
CA ASP A 142 -24.91 -51.25 2.45
C ASP A 142 -25.60 -49.89 2.48
N HIS A 143 -26.71 -49.79 3.23
CA HIS A 143 -27.43 -48.52 3.38
C HIS A 143 -26.56 -47.44 4.02
N VAL A 144 -25.83 -47.78 5.08
CA VAL A 144 -24.90 -46.86 5.75
C VAL A 144 -23.75 -46.47 4.82
N ALA A 145 -23.17 -47.40 4.05
CA ALA A 145 -22.11 -47.07 3.10
C ALA A 145 -22.57 -46.06 2.03
N ARG A 146 -23.79 -46.21 1.52
CA ARG A 146 -24.40 -45.25 0.57
C ARG A 146 -24.63 -43.89 1.22
N LEU A 147 -25.11 -43.89 2.46
CA LEU A 147 -25.34 -42.67 3.23
C LEU A 147 -24.02 -41.93 3.52
N GLU A 148 -23.00 -42.63 4.01
CA GLU A 148 -21.66 -42.09 4.27
C GLU A 148 -21.05 -41.50 2.99
N GLY A 149 -21.17 -42.21 1.86
CA GLY A 149 -20.76 -41.71 0.55
C GLY A 149 -21.43 -40.39 0.19
N LYS A 150 -22.75 -40.28 0.41
CA LYS A 150 -23.51 -39.05 0.15
C LYS A 150 -23.17 -37.90 1.11
N THR A 151 -22.88 -38.19 2.37
CA THR A 151 -22.38 -37.17 3.31
C THR A 151 -20.98 -36.67 2.93
N LEU A 152 -20.11 -37.53 2.41
CA LEU A 152 -18.80 -37.13 1.93
C LEU A 152 -18.90 -36.29 0.65
N GLU A 153 -19.81 -36.66 -0.26
CA GLU A 153 -20.09 -35.89 -1.48
C GLU A 153 -20.58 -34.46 -1.14
N LEU A 154 -21.42 -34.30 -0.12
CA LEU A 154 -21.79 -32.98 0.42
C LEU A 154 -20.59 -32.18 0.92
N SER A 155 -19.70 -32.81 1.69
CA SER A 155 -18.49 -32.14 2.18
C SER A 155 -17.59 -31.70 1.02
N LEU A 156 -17.39 -32.56 0.02
CA LEU A 156 -16.59 -32.24 -1.17
C LEU A 156 -17.21 -31.12 -1.99
N TYR A 157 -18.53 -31.13 -2.18
CA TYR A 157 -19.26 -30.06 -2.85
C TYR A 157 -19.02 -28.71 -2.16
N ALA A 158 -19.16 -28.69 -0.83
CA ALA A 158 -18.94 -27.48 -0.04
C ALA A 158 -17.48 -27.02 -0.11
N ARG A 159 -16.49 -27.91 0.00
CA ARG A 159 -15.07 -27.57 -0.18
C ARG A 159 -14.76 -27.01 -1.57
N CYS A 160 -15.39 -27.56 -2.61
CA CYS A 160 -15.27 -27.05 -3.98
C CYS A 160 -15.90 -25.64 -4.11
N LYS A 161 -17.04 -25.39 -3.46
CA LYS A 161 -17.61 -24.03 -3.40
C LYS A 161 -16.67 -23.05 -2.69
N ALA A 162 -16.05 -23.45 -1.59
CA ALA A 162 -15.07 -22.62 -0.88
C ALA A 162 -13.89 -22.23 -1.77
N SER A 163 -13.33 -23.18 -2.55
CA SER A 163 -12.20 -22.91 -3.43
C SER A 163 -12.55 -21.95 -4.58
N VAL A 164 -13.78 -22.01 -5.10
CA VAL A 164 -14.27 -21.03 -6.09
C VAL A 164 -14.27 -19.61 -5.51
N PHE A 165 -14.77 -19.42 -4.28
CA PHE A 165 -14.74 -18.12 -3.62
C PHE A 165 -13.32 -17.63 -3.32
N LEU A 166 -12.40 -18.53 -2.95
CA LEU A 166 -10.99 -18.19 -2.78
C LEU A 166 -10.36 -17.72 -4.09
N ALA A 167 -10.61 -18.41 -5.20
CA ALA A 167 -10.10 -18.00 -6.52
C ALA A 167 -10.67 -16.63 -6.96
N LEU A 168 -11.94 -16.36 -6.66
CA LEU A 168 -12.56 -15.04 -6.88
C LEU A 168 -11.87 -13.95 -6.05
N ALA A 169 -11.56 -14.24 -4.78
CA ALA A 169 -10.85 -13.33 -3.88
C ALA A 169 -9.43 -13.04 -4.38
N GLU A 170 -8.66 -14.05 -4.78
CA GLU A 170 -7.30 -13.90 -5.34
C GLU A 170 -7.32 -13.06 -6.62
N LYS A 171 -8.26 -13.33 -7.52
CA LYS A 171 -8.43 -12.55 -8.75
C LYS A 171 -8.72 -11.08 -8.44
N LYS A 172 -9.55 -10.80 -7.43
CA LYS A 172 -9.85 -9.44 -7.00
C LYS A 172 -8.63 -8.78 -6.37
N GLN A 173 -7.89 -9.48 -5.52
CA GLN A 173 -6.66 -9.00 -4.89
C GLN A 173 -5.60 -8.60 -5.93
N SER A 174 -5.37 -9.43 -6.95
CA SER A 174 -4.38 -9.14 -8.01
C SER A 174 -4.73 -7.87 -8.78
N ASN A 175 -6.01 -7.68 -9.12
CA ASN A 175 -6.47 -6.49 -9.83
C ASN A 175 -6.33 -5.22 -8.97
N LEU A 176 -6.67 -5.31 -7.68
CA LEU A 176 -6.50 -4.18 -6.76
C LEU A 176 -5.02 -3.80 -6.62
N PHE A 177 -4.14 -4.79 -6.45
CA PHE A 177 -2.71 -4.54 -6.34
C PHE A 177 -2.15 -3.83 -7.58
N LYS A 178 -2.50 -4.28 -8.78
CA LYS A 178 -2.07 -3.63 -10.04
C LYS A 178 -2.55 -2.20 -10.13
N SER A 179 -3.82 -1.94 -9.82
CA SER A 179 -4.39 -0.59 -9.83
C SER A 179 -3.66 0.35 -8.87
N THR A 180 -3.44 -0.10 -7.63
CA THR A 180 -2.72 0.69 -6.61
C THR A 180 -1.28 1.00 -7.01
N VAL A 181 -0.56 0.03 -7.59
CA VAL A 181 0.81 0.25 -8.06
C VAL A 181 0.84 1.29 -9.19
N VAL A 182 -0.06 1.19 -10.17
CA VAL A 182 -0.15 2.16 -11.28
C VAL A 182 -0.45 3.57 -10.75
N LEU A 183 -1.40 3.71 -9.83
CA LEU A 183 -1.74 5.01 -9.23
C LEU A 183 -0.55 5.61 -8.47
N THR A 184 0.11 4.81 -7.64
CA THR A 184 1.28 5.27 -6.86
C THR A 184 2.40 5.72 -7.79
N LEU A 185 2.70 4.94 -8.84
CA LEU A 185 3.72 5.29 -9.84
C LEU A 185 3.35 6.54 -10.65
N SER A 186 2.07 6.70 -11.01
CA SER A 186 1.62 7.89 -11.73
C SER A 186 1.75 9.15 -10.85
N GLY A 187 1.40 9.06 -9.56
CA GLY A 187 1.51 10.15 -8.60
C GLY A 187 2.97 10.56 -8.34
N THR A 188 3.87 9.59 -8.16
CA THR A 188 5.31 9.88 -7.98
C THR A 188 5.92 10.49 -9.23
N LEU A 189 5.54 10.03 -10.42
CA LEU A 189 5.99 10.60 -11.68
C LEU A 189 5.53 12.06 -11.84
N ILE A 190 4.24 12.34 -11.59
CA ILE A 190 3.69 13.70 -11.67
C ILE A 190 4.41 14.63 -10.66
N ALA A 191 4.60 14.18 -9.42
CA ALA A 191 5.32 14.96 -8.41
C ALA A 191 6.77 15.25 -8.83
N ALA A 192 7.46 14.26 -9.42
CA ALA A 192 8.81 14.43 -9.94
C ALA A 192 8.87 15.43 -11.12
N LEU A 193 7.90 15.38 -12.04
CA LEU A 193 7.80 16.33 -13.15
C LEU A 193 7.54 17.76 -12.67
N ILE A 194 6.66 17.94 -11.68
CA ILE A 194 6.40 19.25 -11.06
C ILE A 194 7.68 19.77 -10.40
N ALA A 195 8.35 18.95 -9.59
CA ALA A 195 9.60 19.33 -8.92
C ALA A 195 10.70 19.69 -9.92
N PHE A 196 10.84 18.91 -11.00
CA PHE A 196 11.78 19.18 -12.07
C PHE A 196 11.49 20.50 -12.77
N SER A 197 10.22 20.74 -13.15
CA SER A 197 9.81 21.99 -13.80
C SER A 197 10.05 23.22 -12.92
N ALA A 198 9.78 23.12 -11.62
CA ALA A 198 10.04 24.19 -10.66
C ALA A 198 11.54 24.47 -10.53
N THR A 199 12.35 23.41 -10.41
CA THR A 199 13.82 23.53 -10.33
C THR A 199 14.39 24.18 -11.58
N CYS A 200 13.95 23.77 -12.78
CA CYS A 200 14.38 24.38 -14.04
C CYS A 200 14.08 25.89 -14.09
N ARG A 201 12.87 26.30 -13.67
CA ARG A 201 12.49 27.72 -13.62
C ARG A 201 13.34 28.53 -12.65
N VAL A 202 13.66 27.96 -11.49
CA VAL A 202 14.52 28.62 -10.49
C VAL A 202 15.93 28.81 -11.05
N ILE A 203 16.53 27.78 -11.67
CA ILE A 203 17.86 27.88 -12.28
C ILE A 203 17.90 28.94 -13.38
N GLU A 204 16.87 29.02 -14.21
CA GLU A 204 16.77 30.04 -15.25
C GLU A 204 16.70 31.45 -14.64
N SER A 205 15.90 31.65 -13.59
CA SER A 205 15.81 32.93 -12.89
C SER A 205 17.13 33.36 -12.27
N GLU A 206 17.90 32.44 -11.70
CA GLU A 206 19.20 32.71 -11.10
C GLU A 206 20.23 33.14 -12.17
N ARG A 207 20.19 32.52 -13.35
CA ARG A 207 21.04 32.92 -14.49
C ARG A 207 20.77 34.34 -14.97
N VAL A 208 19.50 34.72 -15.08
CA VAL A 208 19.12 36.09 -15.49
C VAL A 208 19.60 37.10 -14.45
N LEU A 209 19.42 36.81 -13.16
CA LEU A 209 19.90 37.67 -12.08
C LEU A 209 21.43 37.82 -12.07
N LEU A 210 22.17 36.74 -12.35
CA LEU A 210 23.63 36.79 -12.47
C LEU A 210 24.08 37.63 -13.67
N ASP A 211 23.39 37.53 -14.81
CA ASP A 211 23.67 38.34 -15.99
C ASP A 211 23.42 39.85 -15.72
N GLU A 212 22.29 40.19 -15.11
CA GLU A 212 22.00 41.57 -14.70
C GLU A 212 23.03 42.10 -13.68
N LYS A 213 23.41 41.29 -12.69
CA LYS A 213 24.45 41.63 -11.73
C LYS A 213 25.78 41.94 -12.42
N ASN A 214 26.20 41.10 -13.38
CA ASN A 214 27.43 41.31 -14.13
C ASN A 214 27.39 42.60 -14.96
N LYS A 215 26.26 42.90 -15.62
CA LYS A 215 26.08 44.16 -16.36
C LYS A 215 26.17 45.39 -15.45
N LEU A 216 25.53 45.33 -14.29
CA LEU A 216 25.60 46.40 -13.30
C LEU A 216 27.04 46.61 -12.79
N GLN A 217 27.78 45.52 -12.55
CA GLN A 217 29.19 45.61 -12.15
C GLN A 217 30.05 46.27 -13.24
N LEU A 218 29.87 45.88 -14.50
CA LEU A 218 30.59 46.50 -15.61
C LEU A 218 30.30 48.00 -15.73
N ALA A 219 29.03 48.41 -15.65
CA ALA A 219 28.66 49.82 -15.68
C ALA A 219 29.25 50.61 -14.49
N LEU A 220 29.28 50.01 -13.30
CA LEU A 220 29.93 50.63 -12.13
C LEU A 220 31.43 50.82 -12.34
N ASP A 221 32.11 49.84 -12.92
CA ASP A 221 33.56 49.93 -13.17
C ASP A 221 33.88 50.91 -14.30
N GLU A 222 33.02 51.05 -15.32
CA GLU A 222 33.12 52.10 -16.33
C GLU A 222 32.99 53.49 -15.69
N ILE A 223 32.00 53.70 -14.83
CA ILE A 223 31.84 54.96 -14.08
C ILE A 223 33.07 55.25 -13.22
N LYS A 224 33.63 54.26 -12.51
CA LYS A 224 34.86 54.45 -11.72
C LYS A 224 36.04 54.87 -12.59
N THR A 225 36.18 54.27 -13.77
CA THR A 225 37.25 54.61 -14.72
C THR A 225 37.09 56.04 -15.24
N LEU A 226 35.86 56.44 -15.61
CA LEU A 226 35.56 57.81 -16.04
C LEU A 226 35.80 58.83 -14.92
N ARG A 227 35.45 58.50 -13.67
CA ARG A 227 35.75 59.33 -12.48
C ARG A 227 37.24 59.43 -12.16
N GLY A 228 38.07 58.51 -12.65
CA GLY A 228 39.53 58.57 -12.48
C GLY A 228 40.23 59.56 -13.41
N ILE A 229 39.53 60.12 -14.40
CA ILE A 229 40.08 61.11 -15.32
C ILE A 229 39.94 62.49 -14.68
N ILE A 230 41.07 63.04 -14.23
CA ILE A 230 41.12 64.38 -13.65
C ILE A 230 41.36 65.40 -14.78
N PRO A 231 40.38 66.24 -15.15
CA PRO A 231 40.56 67.23 -16.20
C PRO A 231 41.52 68.33 -15.73
N ILE A 232 42.66 68.44 -16.43
CA ILE A 232 43.67 69.47 -16.17
C ILE A 232 43.68 70.51 -17.30
N CYS A 233 43.78 71.79 -16.96
CA CYS A 233 43.87 72.87 -17.93
C CYS A 233 45.21 72.78 -18.67
N SER A 234 45.18 72.72 -20.00
CA SER A 234 46.39 72.62 -20.83
C SER A 234 47.31 73.85 -20.77
N HIS A 235 46.81 74.98 -20.26
CA HIS A 235 47.57 76.23 -20.15
C HIS A 235 48.07 76.49 -18.73
N CYS A 236 47.18 76.54 -17.74
CA CYS A 236 47.53 76.90 -16.36
C CYS A 236 47.70 75.69 -15.41
N ARG A 237 47.48 74.46 -15.89
CA ARG A 237 47.60 73.20 -15.12
C ARG A 237 46.69 73.09 -13.88
N GLN A 238 45.69 73.96 -13.74
CA GLN A 238 44.65 73.80 -12.72
C GLN A 238 43.78 72.57 -13.01
N ILE A 239 43.24 71.96 -11.96
CA ILE A 239 42.32 70.81 -12.04
C ILE A 239 40.88 71.34 -11.93
N ARG A 240 39.98 70.84 -12.78
CA ARG A 240 38.54 71.11 -12.67
C ARG A 240 37.88 70.03 -11.80
N ASP A 241 37.16 70.45 -10.78
CA ASP A 241 36.40 69.55 -9.89
C ASP A 241 35.02 69.18 -10.46
N ASP A 242 34.29 68.33 -9.72
CA ASP A 242 32.97 67.83 -10.10
C ASP A 242 31.89 68.93 -10.19
N GLU A 243 32.10 70.06 -9.51
CA GLU A 243 31.22 71.25 -9.56
C GLU A 243 31.58 72.18 -10.74
N GLY A 244 32.67 71.88 -11.44
CA GLY A 244 33.17 72.65 -12.59
C GLY A 244 34.08 73.80 -12.23
N ILE A 245 34.56 73.89 -10.98
CA ILE A 245 35.43 74.94 -10.48
C ILE A 245 36.90 74.54 -10.71
N TRP A 246 37.70 75.47 -11.21
CA TRP A 246 39.15 75.27 -11.40
C TRP A 246 39.91 75.57 -10.11
N LYS A 247 40.63 74.57 -9.61
CA LYS A 247 41.45 74.63 -8.40
C LYS A 247 42.91 74.34 -8.71
N LYS A 248 43.82 74.80 -7.88
CA LYS A 248 45.22 74.40 -7.99
C LYS A 248 45.35 72.91 -7.70
N VAL A 249 46.39 72.27 -8.25
CA VAL A 249 46.60 70.82 -8.11
C VAL A 249 46.69 70.43 -6.65
N GLU A 250 47.36 71.26 -5.85
CA GLU A 250 47.59 71.04 -4.43
C GLU A 250 46.30 71.07 -3.63
N GLU A 251 45.44 72.06 -3.90
CA GLU A 251 44.12 72.21 -3.28
C GLU A 251 43.19 71.04 -3.64
N TYR A 252 43.26 70.55 -4.87
CA TYR A 252 42.47 69.41 -5.31
C TYR A 252 42.91 68.12 -4.63
N ILE A 253 44.21 67.85 -4.55
CA ILE A 253 44.76 66.62 -3.95
C ILE A 253 44.51 66.58 -2.44
N ASP A 254 44.70 67.70 -1.71
CA ASP A 254 44.45 67.75 -0.26
C ASP A 254 42.96 67.57 0.09
N ALA A 255 42.05 68.00 -0.79
CA ALA A 255 40.61 67.84 -0.60
C ALA A 255 40.05 66.46 -1.01
N HIS A 256 40.70 65.75 -1.94
CA HIS A 256 40.17 64.51 -2.53
C HIS A 256 41.02 63.27 -2.24
N SER A 257 42.07 63.39 -1.43
CA SER A 257 42.91 62.27 -1.01
C SER A 257 43.54 62.50 0.36
N ASP A 258 44.01 61.43 1.00
CA ASP A 258 44.75 61.52 2.26
C ASP A 258 46.24 61.95 2.05
N ALA A 259 46.63 62.34 0.83
CA ALA A 259 48.02 62.70 0.51
C ALA A 259 48.38 64.11 1.02
N LYS A 260 49.60 64.26 1.59
CA LYS A 260 50.16 65.55 1.99
C LYS A 260 51.29 65.96 1.05
N LEU A 261 51.20 67.19 0.53
CA LEU A 261 52.17 67.73 -0.41
C LEU A 261 53.23 68.57 0.31
N SER A 262 54.50 68.29 0.03
CA SER A 262 55.64 69.13 0.41
C SER A 262 56.21 69.81 -0.84
N HIS A 263 56.79 71.00 -0.65
CA HIS A 263 57.47 71.71 -1.73
C HIS A 263 58.95 71.34 -1.71
N GLY A 264 59.46 70.85 -2.84
CA GLY A 264 60.88 70.63 -3.09
C GLY A 264 61.25 71.20 -4.46
N ILE A 265 62.54 71.38 -4.73
CA ILE A 265 63.05 71.79 -6.04
C ILE A 265 63.78 70.60 -6.67
N CYS A 266 63.46 70.25 -7.91
CA CYS A 266 64.17 69.17 -8.60
C CYS A 266 65.58 69.61 -9.02
N PRO A 267 66.53 68.68 -9.21
CA PRO A 267 67.90 69.03 -9.60
C PRO A 267 67.98 69.86 -10.89
N GLU A 268 67.13 69.57 -11.87
CA GLU A 268 67.08 70.29 -13.15
C GLU A 268 66.69 71.76 -12.96
N CYS A 269 65.60 72.03 -12.23
CA CYS A 269 65.18 73.40 -11.92
C CYS A 269 66.17 74.12 -10.99
N MET A 270 66.88 73.38 -10.12
CA MET A 270 67.94 73.94 -9.29
C MET A 270 69.11 74.42 -10.16
N GLU A 271 69.54 73.62 -11.13
CA GLU A 271 70.59 73.99 -12.08
C GLU A 271 70.20 75.17 -12.98
N GLU A 272 68.95 75.21 -13.43
CA GLU A 272 68.47 76.25 -14.35
C GLU A 272 68.22 77.59 -13.65
N HIS A 273 67.54 77.59 -12.50
CA HIS A 273 67.08 78.82 -11.85
C HIS A 273 67.99 79.30 -10.72
N TYR A 274 68.85 78.43 -10.20
CA TYR A 274 69.77 78.72 -9.11
C TYR A 274 71.18 78.14 -9.40
N PRO A 275 71.77 78.46 -10.57
CA PRO A 275 73.03 77.87 -11.02
C PRO A 275 74.19 78.08 -10.03
N GLU A 276 74.17 79.16 -9.25
CA GLU A 276 75.16 79.46 -8.22
C GLU A 276 75.12 78.49 -7.01
N PHE A 277 73.95 77.91 -6.72
CA PHE A 277 73.76 76.91 -5.66
C PHE A 277 73.87 75.46 -6.18
N ALA A 278 73.76 75.27 -7.49
CA ALA A 278 73.79 73.96 -8.11
C ALA A 278 75.20 73.31 -8.14
N ALA A 279 76.27 74.11 -8.05
CA ALA A 279 77.63 73.60 -7.91
C ALA A 279 77.88 73.00 -6.51
N THR A 280 77.35 73.64 -5.46
CA THR A 280 77.48 73.18 -4.06
C THR A 280 76.64 71.93 -3.76
N TYR A 281 75.43 71.81 -4.32
CA TYR A 281 74.58 70.63 -4.11
C TYR A 281 75.14 69.34 -4.75
N ARG A 282 75.88 69.45 -5.87
CA ARG A 282 76.50 68.29 -6.55
C ARG A 282 77.67 67.67 -5.80
N GLU A 283 78.31 68.41 -4.90
CA GLU A 283 79.43 67.91 -4.08
C GLU A 283 78.93 67.18 -2.81
N GLU A 284 77.79 67.59 -2.26
CA GLU A 284 77.16 66.91 -1.10
C GLU A 284 76.52 65.56 -1.48
N GLU A 285 75.90 65.42 -2.66
CA GLU A 285 75.35 64.12 -3.13
C GLU A 285 76.42 63.09 -3.53
N LYS A 286 77.66 63.51 -3.81
CA LYS A 286 78.79 62.60 -4.09
C LYS A 286 79.64 62.26 -2.86
N GLY A 287 79.31 62.84 -1.71
CA GLY A 287 79.99 62.65 -0.43
C GLY A 287 79.16 61.90 0.63
N GLY A 288 78.05 61.27 0.24
CA GLY A 288 77.17 60.46 1.09
C GLY A 288 76.89 59.08 0.50
#